data_AF-Q0WM60-F1
#
_entry.id   AF-Q0WM60-F1
#
_cell.length_a   1.000
_cell.length_b   1.000
_cell.length_c   1.000
_cell.angle_alpha   90.00
_cell.angle_beta   90.00
_cell.angle_gamma   90.00
#
_symmetry.space_group_name_H-M   'P 1'
#
loop_
_entity.id
_entity.type
_entity.pdbx_description
1 polymer ?
#
loop_
_entity_poly.entity_id
_entity_poly.type
_entity_poly.pdbx_seq_one_letter_code
_entity_poly.pdbx_strand_id
1 'polypeptide(L)'
;SSDIAIAQFRYLERLLLVHGHWCYSRISSMICYFFYKNITFGVTVFLYEAYTSFSAQPAYNDWFLSLFNVFFSSLPVIALGVFDQDVSARYCYKFPLLYQEGVQNLLFSWKRIIGWMFNGVFTALAIFFLCKESLKHQLYNPNGKTAGREILGGTMYTCVVWVVNLQMALAISYFTWLQHIVIWGSVAFWYIFLMIYGAITPSFSTDAYKVFIEALAPAPSYWLTTLFVMFFALIPFFVFKSVQMRFFPGYHQMIQWIRYEGHSNDPEFVEMVRQRSIRPTTVGFTARRAASVRRSGRFHDQLNKNFIAF
;
A
#
# COMPACT_ATOMS: atom_id res chain seq x y z
N SER A 1 19.41 -15.09 -26.36
CA SER A 1 19.40 -14.89 -24.90
C SER A 1 17.96 -14.99 -24.43
N SER A 2 17.66 -15.78 -23.40
CA SER A 2 16.31 -15.93 -22.84
C SER A 2 16.28 -15.35 -21.43
N ASP A 3 15.20 -14.66 -21.06
CA ASP A 3 15.07 -14.05 -19.72
C ASP A 3 15.03 -15.12 -18.60
N ILE A 4 14.54 -16.32 -18.92
CA ILE A 4 14.47 -17.46 -17.99
C ILE A 4 14.90 -18.73 -18.73
N ALA A 5 15.80 -19.51 -18.12
CA ALA A 5 16.18 -20.83 -18.59
C ALA A 5 15.51 -21.92 -17.74
N ILE A 6 14.70 -22.77 -18.37
CA ILE A 6 14.06 -23.94 -17.74
C ILE A 6 14.54 -25.24 -18.37
N ALA A 7 14.81 -26.25 -17.55
CA ALA A 7 15.33 -27.53 -18.04
C ALA A 7 14.29 -28.43 -18.72
N GLN A 8 13.01 -28.33 -18.32
CA GLN A 8 11.92 -29.15 -18.86
C GLN A 8 10.63 -28.32 -18.96
N PHE A 9 9.81 -28.60 -19.97
CA PHE A 9 8.54 -27.90 -20.19
C PHE A 9 7.58 -28.00 -19.01
N ARG A 10 7.59 -29.11 -18.25
CA ARG A 10 6.74 -29.28 -17.05
C ARG A 10 6.94 -28.18 -16.00
N TYR A 11 8.13 -27.56 -15.94
CA TYR A 11 8.42 -26.52 -14.96
C TYR A 11 7.80 -25.17 -15.33
N LEU A 12 7.37 -24.99 -16.58
CA LEU A 12 6.68 -23.78 -17.04
C LEU A 12 5.36 -23.56 -16.28
N GLU A 13 4.63 -24.64 -15.99
CA GLU A 13 3.39 -24.58 -15.22
C GLU A 13 3.61 -23.97 -13.83
N ARG A 14 4.63 -24.45 -13.11
CA ARG A 14 5.00 -23.92 -11.78
C ARG A 14 5.46 -22.47 -11.85
N LEU A 15 6.23 -22.14 -12.88
CA LEU A 15 6.79 -20.81 -13.05
C LEU A 15 5.68 -19.78 -13.28
N LEU A 16 4.73 -20.06 -14.17
CA LEU A 16 3.66 -19.13 -14.50
C LEU A 16 2.58 -19.07 -13.41
N LEU A 17 2.02 -20.22 -13.02
CA LEU A 17 0.85 -20.25 -12.12
C LEU A 17 1.19 -19.84 -10.69
N VAL A 18 2.37 -20.21 -10.18
CA VAL A 18 2.77 -19.91 -8.80
C VAL A 18 3.61 -18.64 -8.76
N HIS A 19 4.78 -18.65 -9.37
CA HIS A 19 5.72 -17.53 -9.24
C HIS A 19 5.24 -16.29 -9.99
N GLY A 20 4.65 -16.45 -11.19
CA GLY A 20 4.06 -15.36 -11.96
C GLY A 20 2.92 -14.67 -11.21
N HIS A 21 1.99 -15.45 -10.65
CA HIS A 21 0.88 -14.91 -9.85
C HIS A 21 1.37 -14.17 -8.60
N TRP A 22 2.25 -14.80 -7.81
CA TRP A 22 2.82 -14.18 -6.61
C TRP A 22 3.58 -12.90 -6.92
N CYS A 23 4.43 -12.91 -7.94
CA CYS A 23 5.20 -11.74 -8.35
C CYS A 23 4.27 -10.59 -8.76
N TYR A 24 3.25 -10.89 -9.56
CA TYR A 24 2.25 -9.90 -9.97
C TYR A 24 1.48 -9.31 -8.78
N SER A 25 0.97 -10.16 -7.89
CA SER A 25 0.20 -9.76 -6.71
C SER A 25 1.03 -8.90 -5.74
N ARG A 26 2.27 -9.33 -5.47
CA ARG A 26 3.23 -8.61 -4.62
C ARG A 26 3.60 -7.26 -5.19
N ILE A 27 4.07 -7.19 -6.44
CA ILE A 27 4.49 -5.94 -7.08
C ILE A 27 3.31 -4.97 -7.17
N SER A 28 2.12 -5.47 -7.54
CA SER A 28 0.93 -4.63 -7.63
C SER A 28 0.55 -3.99 -6.29
N SER A 29 0.51 -4.77 -5.22
CA SER A 29 0.19 -4.27 -3.87
C SER A 29 1.31 -3.37 -3.33
N MET A 30 2.57 -3.71 -3.61
CA MET A 30 3.75 -2.90 -3.27
C MET A 30 3.66 -1.50 -3.90
N ILE A 31 3.36 -1.40 -5.20
CA ILE A 31 3.24 -0.11 -5.89
C ILE A 31 2.06 0.71 -5.35
N CYS A 32 0.89 0.08 -5.16
CA CYS A 32 -0.28 0.78 -4.64
C CYS A 32 -0.03 1.38 -3.26
N TYR A 33 0.55 0.58 -2.36
CA TYR A 33 0.91 1.03 -1.02
C TYR A 33 2.05 2.06 -1.06
N PHE A 34 2.98 1.94 -2.02
CA PHE A 34 4.04 2.92 -2.21
C PHE A 34 3.47 4.30 -2.56
N PHE A 35 2.50 4.39 -3.47
CA PHE A 35 1.84 5.66 -3.75
C PHE A 35 1.07 6.19 -2.54
N TYR A 36 0.32 5.33 -1.85
CA TYR A 36 -0.43 5.70 -0.65
C TYR A 36 0.45 6.37 0.41
N LYS A 37 1.55 5.73 0.83
CA LYS A 37 2.41 6.27 1.91
C LYS A 37 3.09 7.58 1.50
N ASN A 38 3.55 7.69 0.25
CA ASN A 38 4.26 8.88 -0.22
C ASN A 38 3.31 10.07 -0.36
N ILE A 39 2.08 9.82 -0.82
CA ILE A 39 1.04 10.86 -0.88
C ILE A 39 0.62 11.25 0.53
N THR A 40 0.44 10.28 1.43
CA THR A 40 0.09 10.57 2.83
C THR A 40 1.14 11.50 3.44
N PHE A 41 2.42 11.19 3.28
CA PHE A 41 3.51 12.02 3.79
C PHE A 41 3.60 13.39 3.11
N GLY A 42 3.66 13.41 1.77
CA GLY A 42 3.83 14.63 1.00
C GLY A 42 2.66 15.60 1.16
N VAL A 43 1.42 15.11 1.17
CA VAL A 43 0.23 15.94 1.40
C VAL A 43 0.20 16.47 2.84
N THR A 44 0.64 15.68 3.83
CA THR A 44 0.70 16.15 5.22
C THR A 44 1.67 17.33 5.36
N VAL A 45 2.84 17.26 4.72
CA VAL A 45 3.80 18.39 4.67
C VAL A 45 3.20 19.57 3.91
N PHE A 46 2.58 19.33 2.76
CA PHE A 46 1.96 20.38 1.96
C PHE A 46 0.85 21.14 2.72
N LEU A 47 0.03 20.43 3.49
CA LEU A 47 -1.02 21.04 4.32
C LEU A 47 -0.43 21.92 5.43
N TYR A 48 0.71 21.53 6.00
CA TYR A 48 1.41 22.35 6.98
C TYR A 48 1.98 23.63 6.34
N GLU A 49 2.62 23.53 5.18
CA GLU A 49 3.11 24.70 4.44
C GLU A 49 1.96 25.66 4.08
N ALA A 50 0.81 25.14 3.67
CA ALA A 50 -0.37 25.94 3.42
C ALA A 50 -0.86 26.66 4.69
N TYR A 51 -0.77 26.01 5.86
CA TYR A 51 -1.15 26.59 7.15
C TYR A 51 -0.21 27.71 7.60
N THR A 52 1.08 27.61 7.30
CA THR A 52 2.07 28.67 7.57
C THR A 52 2.11 29.75 6.48
N SER A 53 1.10 29.80 5.59
CA SER A 53 1.03 30.74 4.47
C SER A 53 2.23 30.65 3.52
N PHE A 54 2.71 29.42 3.30
CA PHE A 54 3.85 29.08 2.43
C PHE A 54 5.13 29.84 2.81
N SER A 55 5.37 30.04 4.10
CA SER A 55 6.58 30.69 4.62
C SER A 55 7.86 29.85 4.48
N ALA A 56 7.78 28.67 3.83
CA ALA A 56 8.86 27.68 3.68
C ALA A 56 9.47 27.24 5.02
N GLN A 57 8.67 27.25 6.09
CA GLN A 57 9.09 26.74 7.38
C GLN A 57 8.80 25.24 7.43
N PRO A 58 9.81 24.37 7.54
CA PRO A 58 9.58 22.94 7.47
C PRO A 58 8.75 22.47 8.66
N ALA A 59 7.77 21.62 8.37
CA ALA A 59 6.92 20.95 9.37
C ALA A 59 7.70 19.95 10.23
N TYR A 60 8.71 19.34 9.62
CA TYR A 60 9.51 18.25 10.19
C TYR A 60 10.98 18.65 10.14
N ASN A 61 11.76 18.13 11.10
CA ASN A 61 13.21 18.24 11.06
C ASN A 61 13.79 17.57 9.80
N ASP A 62 14.90 18.09 9.28
CA ASP A 62 15.54 17.62 8.04
C ASP A 62 15.89 16.12 8.06
N TRP A 63 16.29 15.60 9.22
CA TRP A 63 16.55 14.18 9.40
C TRP A 63 15.27 13.36 9.34
N PHE A 64 14.14 13.89 9.83
CA PHE A 64 12.85 13.19 9.76
C PHE A 64 12.41 13.06 8.30
N LEU A 65 12.54 14.15 7.51
CA LEU A 65 12.25 14.15 6.07
C LEU A 65 13.11 13.12 5.32
N SER A 66 14.40 13.05 5.64
CA SER A 66 15.35 12.15 4.97
C SER A 66 15.13 10.68 5.34
N LEU A 67 14.89 10.40 6.64
CA LEU A 67 14.71 9.04 7.14
C LEU A 67 13.38 8.42 6.73
N PHE A 68 12.35 9.24 6.48
CA PHE A 68 11.06 8.75 6.00
C PHE A 68 11.23 7.89 4.75
N ASN A 69 11.95 8.38 3.74
CA ASN A 69 12.13 7.70 2.47
C ASN A 69 13.03 6.46 2.54
N VAL A 70 14.02 6.46 3.42
CA VAL A 70 14.99 5.36 3.53
C VAL A 70 14.46 4.24 4.41
N PHE A 71 14.13 4.52 5.68
CA PHE A 71 13.87 3.45 6.65
C PHE A 71 12.39 3.13 6.82
N PHE A 72 11.54 4.16 6.88
CA PHE A 72 10.09 3.97 7.10
C PHE A 72 9.33 3.65 5.81
N SER A 73 9.89 4.04 4.68
CA SER A 73 9.31 3.87 3.36
C SER A 73 9.84 2.59 2.69
N SER A 74 11.15 2.36 2.57
CA SER A 74 11.64 1.25 1.73
C SER A 74 11.51 -0.14 2.37
N LEU A 75 11.88 -0.29 3.65
CA LEU A 75 11.99 -1.62 4.29
C LEU A 75 10.65 -2.36 4.41
N PRO A 76 9.56 -1.75 4.90
CA PRO A 76 8.27 -2.45 4.95
C PRO A 76 7.75 -2.79 3.55
N VAL A 77 7.94 -1.89 2.59
CA VAL A 77 7.48 -2.11 1.21
C VAL A 77 8.23 -3.23 0.51
N ILE A 78 9.54 -3.34 0.74
CA ILE A 78 10.35 -4.46 0.25
C ILE A 78 9.92 -5.76 0.93
N ALA A 79 9.70 -5.75 2.25
CA ALA A 79 9.26 -6.95 2.97
C ALA A 79 7.92 -7.47 2.44
N LEU A 80 6.97 -6.58 2.12
CA LEU A 80 5.70 -6.94 1.47
C LEU A 80 5.91 -7.44 0.04
N GLY A 81 6.77 -6.77 -0.74
CA GLY A 81 7.08 -7.15 -2.12
C GLY A 81 7.78 -8.50 -2.27
N VAL A 82 8.47 -8.99 -1.23
CA VAL A 82 9.24 -10.25 -1.28
C VAL A 82 8.52 -11.40 -0.60
N PHE A 83 7.95 -11.17 0.59
CA PHE A 83 7.51 -12.25 1.47
C PHE A 83 6.00 -12.47 1.53
N ASP A 84 5.19 -11.57 0.97
CA ASP A 84 3.73 -11.72 1.03
C ASP A 84 3.25 -12.90 0.18
N GLN A 85 2.32 -13.68 0.70
CA GLN A 85 1.76 -14.84 0.02
C GLN A 85 0.25 -14.80 0.16
N ASP A 86 -0.44 -14.41 -0.92
CA ASP A 86 -1.89 -14.37 -0.97
C ASP A 86 -2.52 -15.77 -0.93
N VAL A 87 -1.99 -16.70 -1.74
CA VAL A 87 -2.50 -18.06 -1.90
C VAL A 87 -1.34 -19.06 -1.91
N SER A 88 -1.48 -20.20 -1.24
CA SER A 88 -0.42 -21.22 -1.22
C SER A 88 -0.25 -21.88 -2.59
N ALA A 89 0.96 -22.36 -2.90
CA ALA A 89 1.28 -22.94 -4.19
C ALA A 89 0.33 -24.09 -4.59
N ARG A 90 -0.11 -24.91 -3.62
CA ARG A 90 -1.08 -26.00 -3.84
C ARG A 90 -2.41 -25.49 -4.39
N TYR A 91 -2.89 -24.36 -3.90
CA TYR A 91 -4.14 -23.76 -4.36
C TYR A 91 -3.99 -23.03 -5.69
N CYS A 92 -2.82 -22.45 -5.99
CA CYS A 92 -2.52 -21.90 -7.31
C CYS A 92 -2.61 -22.99 -8.40
N TYR A 93 -2.16 -24.21 -8.12
CA TYR A 93 -2.35 -25.35 -9.03
C TYR A 93 -3.78 -25.83 -9.13
N LYS A 94 -4.49 -25.88 -8.00
CA LYS A 94 -5.88 -26.34 -7.95
C LYS A 94 -6.84 -25.38 -8.67
N PHE A 95 -6.55 -24.08 -8.64
CA PHE A 95 -7.35 -23.03 -9.25
C PHE A 95 -6.52 -22.22 -10.26
N PRO A 96 -6.21 -22.79 -11.45
CA PRO A 96 -5.38 -22.09 -12.45
C PRO A 96 -6.04 -20.81 -12.99
N LEU A 97 -7.37 -20.65 -12.82
CA LEU A 97 -8.09 -19.43 -13.20
C LEU A 97 -7.63 -18.20 -12.40
N LEU A 98 -6.96 -18.38 -11.25
CA LEU A 98 -6.36 -17.28 -10.48
C LEU A 98 -5.31 -16.50 -11.32
N TYR A 99 -4.65 -17.18 -12.25
CA TYR A 99 -3.70 -16.55 -13.17
C TYR A 99 -4.38 -15.52 -14.10
N GLN A 100 -5.69 -15.67 -14.38
CA GLN A 100 -6.41 -14.73 -15.22
C GLN A 100 -6.52 -13.33 -14.60
N GLU A 101 -6.44 -13.19 -13.27
CA GLU A 101 -6.41 -11.89 -12.60
C GLU A 101 -5.20 -11.04 -13.07
N GLY A 102 -4.07 -11.71 -13.31
CA GLY A 102 -2.85 -11.10 -13.87
C GLY A 102 -3.03 -10.69 -15.33
N VAL A 103 -3.53 -11.59 -16.16
CA VAL A 103 -3.75 -11.33 -17.59
C VAL A 103 -4.75 -10.19 -17.83
N GLN A 104 -5.77 -10.08 -16.98
CA GLN A 104 -6.77 -9.02 -17.04
C GLN A 104 -6.33 -7.71 -16.36
N ASN A 105 -5.12 -7.66 -15.79
CA ASN A 105 -4.58 -6.53 -15.06
C ASN A 105 -5.49 -5.99 -13.94
N LEU A 106 -6.21 -6.89 -13.25
CA LEU A 106 -7.20 -6.48 -12.25
C LEU A 106 -6.55 -5.83 -11.02
N LEU A 107 -5.44 -6.42 -10.56
CA LEU A 107 -4.72 -5.93 -9.39
C LEU A 107 -3.97 -4.63 -9.69
N PHE A 108 -3.40 -4.48 -10.89
CA PHE A 108 -2.70 -3.27 -11.33
C PHE A 108 -3.56 -2.43 -12.29
N SER A 109 -4.74 -2.04 -11.82
CA SER A 109 -5.63 -1.14 -12.57
C SER A 109 -5.48 0.30 -12.09
N TRP A 110 -5.58 1.27 -13.01
CA TRP A 110 -5.55 2.70 -12.68
C TRP A 110 -6.60 3.08 -11.63
N LYS A 111 -7.79 2.46 -11.67
CA LYS A 111 -8.84 2.68 -10.67
C LYS A 111 -8.38 2.32 -9.26
N ARG A 112 -7.67 1.19 -9.10
CA ARG A 112 -7.12 0.77 -7.80
C ARG A 112 -6.02 1.72 -7.33
N ILE A 113 -5.10 2.10 -8.22
CA ILE A 113 -4.02 3.05 -7.90
C ILE A 113 -4.60 4.38 -7.43
N ILE A 114 -5.54 4.96 -8.18
CA ILE A 114 -6.20 6.22 -7.81
C ILE A 114 -6.97 6.08 -6.49
N GLY A 115 -7.63 4.94 -6.24
CA GLY A 115 -8.27 4.65 -4.96
C GLY A 115 -7.29 4.68 -3.78
N TRP A 116 -6.11 4.08 -3.93
CA TRP A 116 -5.05 4.16 -2.91
C TRP A 116 -4.48 5.57 -2.75
N MET A 117 -4.33 6.32 -3.85
CA MET A 117 -3.89 7.72 -3.79
C MET A 117 -4.91 8.58 -3.03
N PHE A 118 -6.21 8.43 -3.32
CA PHE A 118 -7.28 9.15 -2.63
C PHE A 118 -7.34 8.80 -1.15
N ASN A 119 -7.19 7.51 -0.80
CA ASN A 119 -7.05 7.09 0.59
C ASN A 119 -5.86 7.78 1.27
N GLY A 120 -4.73 7.95 0.57
CA GLY A 120 -3.55 8.66 1.10
C GLY A 120 -3.82 10.14 1.36
N VAL A 121 -4.56 10.81 0.47
CA VAL A 121 -5.00 12.21 0.67
C VAL A 121 -5.92 12.30 1.88
N PHE A 122 -6.91 11.41 2.00
CA PHE A 122 -7.82 11.38 3.15
C PHE A 122 -7.05 11.16 4.46
N THR A 123 -6.14 10.19 4.49
CA THR A 123 -5.29 9.93 5.66
C THR A 123 -4.46 11.16 6.03
N ALA A 124 -3.85 11.85 5.06
CA ALA A 124 -3.08 13.06 5.31
C ALA A 124 -3.93 14.19 5.91
N LEU A 125 -5.13 14.40 5.36
CA LEU A 125 -6.08 15.39 5.89
C LEU A 125 -6.46 15.06 7.33
N ALA A 126 -6.81 13.79 7.61
CA ALA A 126 -7.14 13.34 8.95
C ALA A 126 -5.97 13.58 9.93
N ILE A 127 -4.75 13.17 9.57
CA ILE A 127 -3.58 13.38 10.43
C ILE A 127 -3.35 14.87 10.71
N PHE A 128 -3.29 15.69 9.66
CA PHE A 128 -3.00 17.11 9.80
C PHE A 128 -4.05 17.84 10.65
N PHE A 129 -5.33 17.73 10.30
CA PHE A 129 -6.38 18.47 10.99
C PHE A 129 -6.59 17.98 12.42
N LEU A 130 -6.54 16.67 12.67
CA LEU A 130 -6.73 16.13 14.02
C LEU A 130 -5.55 16.46 14.93
N CYS A 131 -4.30 16.37 14.44
CA CYS A 131 -3.15 16.79 15.23
C CYS A 131 -3.21 18.28 15.54
N LYS A 132 -3.51 19.13 14.55
CA LYS A 132 -3.64 20.58 14.73
C LYS A 132 -4.69 20.94 15.76
N GLU A 133 -5.92 20.44 15.62
CA GLU A 133 -7.02 20.80 16.54
C GLU A 133 -6.82 20.20 17.94
N SER A 134 -6.22 19.01 18.06
CA SER A 134 -5.88 18.43 19.36
C SER A 134 -4.87 19.29 20.12
N LEU A 135 -3.85 19.82 19.42
CA LEU A 135 -2.78 20.61 20.02
C LEU A 135 -3.13 22.10 20.23
N LYS A 136 -4.18 22.61 19.57
CA LYS A 136 -4.59 24.02 19.62
C LYS A 136 -5.02 24.50 21.01
N HIS A 137 -5.65 23.63 21.80
CA HIS A 137 -6.25 23.99 23.10
C HIS A 137 -5.49 23.41 24.31
N GLN A 138 -4.37 22.73 24.10
CA GLN A 138 -3.65 22.03 25.16
C GLN A 138 -2.49 22.86 25.72
N LEU A 139 -2.50 23.08 27.04
CA LEU A 139 -1.28 23.41 27.78
C LEU A 139 -0.49 22.10 27.93
N TYR A 140 0.55 21.94 27.12
CA TYR A 140 1.26 20.66 26.98
C TYR A 140 2.15 20.33 28.18
N ASN A 141 2.37 21.30 29.07
CA ASN A 141 3.22 21.17 30.25
C ASN A 141 2.48 21.75 31.47
N PRO A 142 2.69 21.23 32.71
CA PRO A 142 2.17 21.84 33.94
C PRO A 142 2.58 23.32 34.11
N ASN A 143 3.64 23.73 33.42
CA ASN A 143 4.19 25.09 33.39
C ASN A 143 3.51 26.03 32.37
N GLY A 144 2.46 25.57 31.69
CA GLY A 144 1.63 26.39 30.81
C GLY A 144 2.23 26.83 29.47
N LYS A 145 3.29 26.16 28.99
CA LYS A 145 3.88 26.44 27.67
C LYS A 145 3.00 25.89 26.54
N THR A 146 2.79 26.71 25.51
CA THR A 146 2.05 26.33 24.30
C THR A 146 2.84 25.33 23.44
N ALA A 147 2.14 24.47 22.70
CA ALA A 147 2.76 23.56 21.77
C ALA A 147 3.49 24.33 20.65
N GLY A 148 4.82 24.27 20.64
CA GLY A 148 5.64 24.82 19.57
C GLY A 148 5.55 23.98 18.30
N ARG A 149 6.10 24.51 17.20
CA ARG A 149 6.19 23.82 15.90
C ARG A 149 6.75 22.41 16.03
N GLU A 150 7.80 22.24 16.84
CA GLU A 150 8.49 20.96 17.00
C GLU A 150 7.61 19.88 17.62
N ILE A 151 6.70 20.27 18.53
CA ILE A 151 5.75 19.35 19.17
C ILE A 151 4.70 18.93 18.15
N LEU A 152 4.19 19.87 17.36
CA LEU A 152 3.22 19.59 16.30
C LEU A 152 3.84 18.68 15.22
N GLY A 153 5.03 19.02 14.73
CA GLY A 153 5.79 18.24 13.75
C GLY A 153 6.11 16.82 14.24
N GLY A 154 6.62 16.69 15.46
CA GLY A 154 6.91 15.38 16.06
C GLY A 154 5.66 14.52 16.27
N THR A 155 4.54 15.13 16.68
CA THR A 155 3.26 14.43 16.85
C THR A 155 2.67 13.99 15.52
N MET A 156 2.65 14.88 14.52
CA MET A 156 2.19 14.56 13.16
C MET A 156 3.00 13.43 12.55
N TYR A 157 4.34 13.51 12.62
CA TYR A 157 5.21 12.47 12.06
C TYR A 157 5.00 11.12 12.77
N THR A 158 4.85 11.13 14.10
CA THR A 158 4.51 9.91 14.85
C THR A 158 3.20 9.30 14.35
N CYS A 159 2.17 10.13 14.16
CA CYS A 159 0.89 9.67 13.62
C CYS A 159 1.04 9.06 12.22
N VAL A 160 1.84 9.69 11.33
CA VAL A 160 2.13 9.14 10.00
C VAL A 160 2.80 7.77 10.11
N VAL A 161 3.84 7.62 10.94
CA VAL A 161 4.55 6.34 11.11
C VAL A 161 3.59 5.24 11.57
N TRP A 162 2.76 5.52 12.57
CA TRP A 162 1.79 4.55 13.08
C TRP A 162 0.72 4.20 12.05
N VAL A 163 0.08 5.20 11.45
CA VAL A 163 -1.02 4.99 10.50
C VAL A 163 -0.53 4.24 9.27
N VAL A 164 0.63 4.60 8.71
CA VAL A 164 1.20 3.93 7.53
C VAL A 164 1.52 2.46 7.87
N ASN A 165 2.21 2.20 8.97
CA ASN A 165 2.56 0.82 9.38
C ASN A 165 1.32 -0.05 9.68
N LEU A 166 0.31 0.48 10.35
CA LEU A 166 -0.92 -0.28 10.64
C LEU A 166 -1.82 -0.43 9.41
N GLN A 167 -1.88 0.57 8.54
CA GLN A 167 -2.53 0.44 7.23
C GLN A 167 -1.92 -0.72 6.45
N MET A 168 -0.59 -0.88 6.51
CA MET A 168 0.09 -2.02 5.92
C MET A 168 -0.36 -3.34 6.54
N ALA A 169 -0.41 -3.42 7.87
CA ALA A 169 -0.88 -4.61 8.58
C ALA A 169 -2.30 -5.00 8.15
N LEU A 170 -3.18 -4.02 7.93
CA LEU A 170 -4.55 -4.23 7.42
C LEU A 170 -4.61 -4.62 5.94
N ALA A 171 -3.56 -4.31 5.16
CA ALA A 171 -3.52 -4.59 3.72
C ALA A 171 -2.93 -5.97 3.39
N ILE A 172 -2.08 -6.52 4.26
CA ILE A 172 -1.43 -7.81 4.09
C ILE A 172 -2.46 -8.95 4.16
N SER A 173 -2.29 -9.94 3.29
CA SER A 173 -3.19 -11.10 3.24
C SER A 173 -2.75 -12.26 4.13
N TYR A 174 -1.44 -12.46 4.31
CA TYR A 174 -0.90 -13.54 5.14
C TYR A 174 0.15 -13.01 6.09
N PHE A 175 -0.22 -12.92 7.38
CA PHE A 175 0.58 -12.23 8.37
C PHE A 175 1.70 -13.13 8.95
N THR A 176 2.90 -13.01 8.37
CA THR A 176 4.07 -13.80 8.77
C THR A 176 4.80 -13.18 9.97
N TRP A 177 5.61 -13.98 10.67
CA TRP A 177 6.52 -13.51 11.72
C TRP A 177 7.44 -12.38 11.24
N LEU A 178 7.99 -12.49 10.02
CA LEU A 178 8.88 -11.49 9.47
C LEU A 178 8.16 -10.14 9.26
N GLN A 179 6.91 -10.17 8.78
CA GLN A 179 6.11 -8.95 8.64
C GLN A 179 5.81 -8.30 10.00
N HIS A 180 5.58 -9.09 11.06
CA HIS A 180 5.46 -8.55 12.41
C HIS A 180 6.72 -7.80 12.82
N ILE A 181 7.90 -8.41 12.66
CA ILE A 181 9.17 -7.75 12.99
C ILE A 181 9.33 -6.46 12.21
N VAL A 182 9.02 -6.46 10.92
CA VAL A 182 9.25 -5.28 10.09
C VAL A 182 8.30 -4.13 10.46
N ILE A 183 7.02 -4.43 10.71
CA ILE A 183 6.02 -3.42 11.08
C ILE A 183 6.30 -2.87 12.48
N TRP A 184 6.40 -3.74 13.49
CA TRP A 184 6.64 -3.32 14.87
C TRP A 184 8.06 -2.79 15.08
N GLY A 185 9.03 -3.36 14.37
CA GLY A 185 10.41 -2.88 14.33
C GLY A 185 10.51 -1.49 13.70
N SER A 186 9.70 -1.17 12.70
CA SER A 186 9.60 0.19 12.16
C SER A 186 9.09 1.18 13.21
N VAL A 187 8.02 0.83 13.93
CA VAL A 187 7.49 1.66 15.02
C VAL A 187 8.50 1.81 16.17
N ALA A 188 9.13 0.72 16.59
CA ALA A 188 10.14 0.74 17.64
C ALA A 188 11.37 1.56 17.24
N PHE A 189 11.82 1.42 15.98
CA PHE A 189 12.92 2.20 15.42
C PHE A 189 12.62 3.70 15.44
N TRP A 190 11.38 4.11 15.18
CA TRP A 190 10.97 5.52 15.30
C TRP A 190 11.20 6.07 16.72
N TYR A 191 10.75 5.36 17.76
CA TYR A 191 10.94 5.80 19.14
C TYR A 191 12.41 5.76 19.58
N ILE A 192 13.15 4.72 19.20
CA ILE A 192 14.59 4.63 19.46
C ILE A 192 15.32 5.80 18.79
N PHE A 193 14.96 6.11 17.55
CA PHE A 193 15.51 7.25 16.82
C PHE A 193 15.20 8.58 17.52
N LEU A 194 13.96 8.81 17.96
CA LEU A 194 13.61 10.01 18.74
C LEU A 194 14.44 10.16 20.02
N MET A 195 14.69 9.06 20.74
CA MET A 195 15.51 9.07 21.96
C MET A 195 16.99 9.38 21.66
N ILE A 196 17.57 8.69 20.67
CA ILE A 196 19.00 8.86 20.33
C ILE A 196 19.23 10.24 19.70
N TYR A 197 18.46 10.60 18.66
CA TYR A 197 18.61 11.86 17.96
C TYR A 197 18.29 13.07 18.84
N GLY A 198 17.31 12.95 19.74
CA GLY A 198 16.99 13.99 20.73
C GLY A 198 18.05 14.15 21.83
N ALA A 199 18.93 13.16 22.04
CA ALA A 199 20.02 13.24 23.02
C ALA A 199 21.33 13.78 22.46
N ILE A 200 21.50 13.81 21.13
CA ILE A 200 22.68 14.36 20.45
C ILE A 200 22.76 15.87 20.68
N THR A 201 23.98 16.41 20.75
CA THR A 201 24.28 17.84 20.93
C THR A 201 23.40 18.75 20.05
N PRO A 202 22.95 19.92 20.54
CA PRO A 202 22.08 20.84 19.80
C PRO A 202 22.60 21.27 18.43
N SER A 203 23.91 21.22 18.21
CA SER A 203 24.53 21.50 16.91
C SER A 203 24.09 20.56 15.78
N PHE A 204 23.70 19.32 16.11
CA PHE A 204 23.25 18.31 15.15
C PHE A 204 21.75 18.05 15.20
N SER A 205 21.15 18.14 16.40
CA SER A 205 19.73 17.90 16.63
C SER A 205 18.86 19.12 16.29
N THR A 206 19.46 20.32 16.25
CA THR A 206 18.80 21.61 15.97
C THR A 206 17.52 21.73 16.81
N ASP A 207 16.36 21.66 16.17
CA ASP A 207 15.07 21.89 16.80
C ASP A 207 14.48 20.63 17.46
N ALA A 208 15.08 19.45 17.27
CA ALA A 208 14.63 18.19 17.86
C ALA A 208 15.28 17.87 19.23
N TYR A 209 16.20 18.72 19.70
CA TYR A 209 16.94 18.49 20.94
C TYR A 209 16.02 18.38 22.15
N LYS A 210 16.04 17.21 22.80
CA LYS A 210 15.23 16.84 23.98
C LYS A 210 13.70 16.99 23.86
N VAL A 211 13.18 17.35 22.69
CA VAL A 211 11.74 17.54 22.46
C VAL A 211 10.94 16.29 22.82
N PHE A 212 11.43 15.10 22.47
CA PHE A 212 10.73 13.85 22.80
C PHE A 212 10.69 13.58 24.30
N ILE A 213 11.82 13.71 25.00
CA ILE A 213 11.95 13.35 26.42
C ILE A 213 11.30 14.40 27.33
N GLU A 214 11.42 15.68 27.00
CA GLU A 214 10.95 16.78 27.85
C GLU A 214 9.53 17.23 27.55
N ALA A 215 9.05 17.08 26.30
CA ALA A 215 7.71 17.53 25.90
C ALA A 215 6.78 16.36 25.54
N LEU A 216 7.11 15.53 24.56
CA LEU A 216 6.15 14.56 23.99
C LEU A 216 5.87 13.37 24.92
N ALA A 217 6.91 12.67 25.37
CA ALA A 217 6.77 11.44 26.13
C ALA A 217 6.06 11.63 27.49
N PRO A 218 6.32 12.70 28.27
CA PRO A 218 5.64 12.93 29.54
C PRO A 218 4.18 13.35 29.36
N ALA A 219 3.81 13.93 28.22
CA ALA A 219 2.47 14.46 27.98
C ALA A 219 1.48 13.31 27.64
N PRO A 220 0.45 13.05 28.47
CA PRO A 220 -0.55 12.01 28.15
C PRO A 220 -1.32 12.33 26.87
N SER A 221 -1.47 13.61 26.56
CA SER A 221 -2.19 14.06 25.37
C SER A 221 -1.51 13.66 24.06
N TYR A 222 -0.18 13.52 24.04
CA TYR A 222 0.57 12.99 22.89
C TYR A 222 0.11 11.58 22.52
N TRP A 223 0.06 10.69 23.51
CA TRP A 223 -0.31 9.29 23.35
C TRP A 223 -1.79 9.14 22.96
N LEU A 224 -2.66 9.89 23.65
CA LEU A 224 -4.09 9.89 23.33
C LEU A 224 -4.37 10.44 21.93
N THR A 225 -3.69 11.52 21.53
CA THR A 225 -3.81 12.06 20.17
C THR A 225 -3.33 11.04 19.14
N THR A 226 -2.18 10.41 19.38
CA THR A 226 -1.63 9.39 18.46
C THR A 226 -2.60 8.23 18.27
N LEU A 227 -3.17 7.70 19.36
CA LEU A 227 -4.17 6.64 19.30
C LEU A 227 -5.45 7.10 18.59
N PHE A 228 -5.95 8.29 18.93
CA PHE A 228 -7.18 8.83 18.33
C PHE A 228 -7.04 9.04 16.82
N VAL A 229 -5.96 9.69 16.37
CA VAL A 229 -5.67 9.90 14.95
C VAL A 229 -5.51 8.56 14.23
N MET A 230 -4.83 7.60 14.86
CA MET A 230 -4.67 6.25 14.31
C MET A 230 -6.00 5.58 14.02
N PHE A 231 -6.91 5.53 15.00
CA PHE A 231 -8.22 4.92 14.79
C PHE A 231 -9.02 5.67 13.72
N PHE A 232 -9.10 7.00 13.81
CA PHE A 232 -9.89 7.78 12.87
C PHE A 232 -9.41 7.65 11.42
N ALA A 233 -8.10 7.66 11.20
CA ALA A 233 -7.53 7.54 9.85
C ALA A 233 -7.70 6.15 9.23
N LEU A 234 -7.67 5.07 10.05
CA LEU A 234 -7.73 3.70 9.56
C LEU A 234 -9.16 3.15 9.38
N ILE A 235 -10.13 3.67 10.14
CA ILE A 235 -11.52 3.21 10.09
C ILE A 235 -12.10 3.20 8.67
N PRO A 236 -11.97 4.25 7.84
CA PRO A 236 -12.56 4.26 6.50
C PRO A 236 -12.02 3.15 5.60
N PHE A 237 -10.71 2.90 5.67
CA PHE A 237 -10.10 1.80 4.93
C PHE A 237 -10.57 0.44 5.44
N PHE A 238 -10.62 0.26 6.76
CA PHE A 238 -11.09 -0.97 7.38
C PHE A 238 -12.56 -1.28 7.00
N VAL A 239 -13.44 -0.27 7.06
CA VAL A 239 -14.83 -0.39 6.66
C VAL A 239 -14.95 -0.71 5.18
N PHE A 240 -14.23 0.02 4.32
CA PHE A 240 -14.22 -0.24 2.88
C PHE A 240 -13.80 -1.68 2.57
N LYS A 241 -12.70 -2.16 3.17
CA LYS A 241 -12.21 -3.53 2.98
C LYS A 241 -13.17 -4.58 3.51
N SER A 242 -13.82 -4.32 4.65
CA SER A 242 -14.82 -5.22 5.25
C SER A 242 -16.07 -5.34 4.39
N VAL A 243 -16.60 -4.21 3.90
CA VAL A 243 -17.74 -4.17 2.98
C VAL A 243 -17.38 -4.85 1.65
N GLN A 244 -16.21 -4.55 1.09
CA GLN A 244 -15.73 -5.20 -0.12
C GLN A 244 -15.65 -6.71 0.06
N MET A 245 -15.04 -7.19 1.15
CA MET A 245 -14.87 -8.62 1.41
C MET A 245 -16.21 -9.34 1.62
N ARG A 246 -17.21 -8.69 2.22
CA ARG A 246 -18.52 -9.30 2.49
C ARG A 246 -19.44 -9.32 1.26
N PHE A 247 -19.49 -8.23 0.51
CA PHE A 247 -20.47 -8.08 -0.59
C PHE A 247 -19.86 -8.31 -1.98
N PHE A 248 -18.58 -8.01 -2.17
CA PHE A 248 -17.90 -8.10 -3.46
C PHE A 248 -16.50 -8.77 -3.32
N PRO A 249 -16.43 -10.00 -2.80
CA PRO A 249 -15.15 -10.67 -2.57
C PRO A 249 -14.39 -10.87 -3.89
N GLY A 250 -13.09 -10.58 -3.86
CA GLY A 250 -12.18 -10.92 -4.96
C GLY A 250 -11.94 -12.43 -5.05
N TYR A 251 -11.39 -12.92 -6.18
CA TYR A 251 -11.21 -14.36 -6.38
C TYR A 251 -10.23 -14.96 -5.36
N HIS A 252 -9.13 -14.27 -5.07
CA HIS A 252 -8.19 -14.71 -4.03
C HIS A 252 -8.89 -14.80 -2.64
N GLN A 253 -9.77 -13.86 -2.31
CA GLN A 253 -10.49 -13.84 -1.03
C GLN A 253 -11.48 -15.00 -0.93
N MET A 254 -12.19 -15.32 -2.02
CA MET A 254 -13.06 -16.50 -2.08
C MET A 254 -12.28 -17.80 -1.82
N ILE A 255 -11.10 -17.95 -2.42
CA ILE A 255 -10.24 -19.13 -2.21
C ILE A 255 -9.75 -19.20 -0.76
N GLN A 256 -9.43 -18.06 -0.15
CA GLN A 256 -9.05 -18.01 1.27
C GLN A 256 -10.21 -18.41 2.18
N TRP A 257 -11.43 -17.98 1.88
CA TRP A 257 -12.64 -18.41 2.62
C TRP A 257 -12.84 -19.92 2.52
N ILE A 258 -12.76 -20.48 1.31
CA ILE A 258 -12.88 -21.92 1.08
C ILE A 258 -11.79 -22.71 1.83
N ARG A 259 -10.58 -22.17 1.90
CA ARG A 259 -9.49 -22.75 2.70
C ARG A 259 -9.83 -22.74 4.19
N TYR A 260 -10.38 -21.63 4.68
CA TYR A 260 -10.74 -21.46 6.09
C TYR A 260 -11.88 -22.40 6.51
N GLU A 261 -12.90 -22.54 5.67
CA GLU A 261 -14.05 -23.42 5.94
C GLU A 261 -13.74 -24.92 5.74
N GLY A 262 -12.57 -25.28 5.21
CA GLY A 262 -12.19 -26.68 4.99
C GLY A 262 -12.82 -27.35 3.77
N HIS A 263 -13.78 -26.70 3.11
CA HIS A 263 -14.49 -27.16 1.90
C HIS A 263 -13.67 -27.14 0.61
N SER A 264 -12.33 -27.07 0.73
CA SER A 264 -11.46 -26.94 -0.43
C SER A 264 -11.58 -28.08 -1.43
N ASN A 265 -12.00 -29.28 -1.01
CA ASN A 265 -12.15 -30.45 -1.85
C ASN A 265 -13.56 -30.65 -2.43
N ASP A 266 -14.53 -29.81 -2.07
CA ASP A 266 -15.89 -29.97 -2.56
C ASP A 266 -16.02 -29.52 -4.01
N PRO A 267 -16.47 -30.40 -4.93
CA PRO A 267 -16.51 -30.12 -6.36
C PRO A 267 -17.47 -28.99 -6.72
N GLU A 268 -18.57 -28.83 -5.98
CA GLU A 268 -19.55 -27.75 -6.22
C GLU A 268 -18.95 -26.35 -5.96
N PHE A 269 -18.15 -26.21 -4.90
CA PHE A 269 -17.48 -24.94 -4.60
C PHE A 269 -16.37 -24.61 -5.59
N VAL A 270 -15.64 -25.62 -6.05
CA VAL A 270 -14.64 -25.47 -7.12
C VAL A 270 -15.30 -24.98 -8.40
N GLU A 271 -16.46 -25.54 -8.75
CA GLU A 271 -17.20 -25.16 -9.94
C GLU A 271 -17.83 -23.76 -9.79
N MET A 272 -18.30 -23.38 -8.59
CA MET A 272 -18.78 -22.02 -8.30
C MET A 272 -17.70 -20.96 -8.54
N VAL A 273 -16.47 -21.19 -8.04
CA VAL A 273 -15.32 -20.28 -8.26
C VAL A 273 -14.95 -20.24 -9.75
N ARG A 274 -14.99 -21.38 -10.43
CA ARG A 274 -14.75 -21.47 -11.88
C ARG A 274 -15.79 -20.68 -12.68
N GLN A 275 -17.08 -20.82 -12.39
CA GLN A 275 -18.14 -20.10 -13.10
C GLN A 275 -18.04 -18.59 -12.91
N ARG A 276 -17.74 -18.12 -11.69
CA ARG A 276 -17.56 -16.68 -11.44
C ARG A 276 -16.32 -16.10 -12.11
N SER A 277 -15.27 -16.90 -12.33
CA SER A 277 -14.01 -16.45 -12.94
C SER A 277 -14.05 -16.35 -14.46
N ILE A 278 -15.02 -16.98 -15.12
CA ILE A 278 -15.28 -16.77 -16.56
C ILE A 278 -15.99 -15.43 -16.75
N ARG A 279 -15.25 -14.32 -16.55
CA ARG A 279 -15.61 -13.07 -17.23
C ARG A 279 -15.25 -13.25 -18.71
N PRO A 280 -16.13 -12.90 -19.66
CA PRO A 280 -15.82 -13.03 -21.07
C PRO A 280 -14.50 -12.30 -21.33
N THR A 281 -13.55 -13.02 -21.92
CA THR A 281 -12.24 -12.50 -22.32
C THR A 281 -12.46 -11.39 -23.33
N THR A 282 -12.66 -10.16 -22.86
CA THR A 282 -12.58 -9.00 -23.74
C THR A 282 -11.16 -8.93 -24.22
N VAL A 283 -10.97 -9.39 -25.46
CA VAL A 283 -9.73 -9.30 -26.24
C VAL A 283 -9.13 -7.92 -25.98
N GLY A 284 -7.94 -7.91 -25.36
CA GLY A 284 -7.26 -6.69 -24.92
C GLY A 284 -7.14 -5.69 -26.05
N PHE A 285 -7.08 -4.39 -25.74
CA PHE A 285 -7.07 -3.32 -26.74
C PHE A 285 -6.01 -3.56 -27.83
N THR A 286 -4.84 -4.09 -27.46
CA THR A 286 -3.75 -4.49 -28.37
C THR A 286 -4.15 -5.60 -29.34
N ALA A 287 -4.75 -6.68 -28.85
CA ALA A 287 -5.23 -7.78 -29.69
C ALA A 287 -6.42 -7.37 -30.56
N ARG A 288 -7.28 -6.46 -30.08
CA ARG A 288 -8.37 -5.86 -30.86
C ARG A 288 -7.86 -4.95 -31.99
N ARG A 289 -6.85 -4.13 -31.69
CA ARG A 289 -6.18 -3.26 -32.68
C ARG A 289 -5.39 -4.09 -33.68
N ALA A 290 -4.68 -5.14 -33.25
CA ALA A 290 -3.99 -6.07 -34.13
C ALA A 290 -4.97 -6.81 -35.05
N ALA A 291 -6.12 -7.26 -34.55
CA ALA A 291 -7.17 -7.88 -35.36
C ALA A 291 -7.79 -6.89 -36.36
N SER A 292 -8.00 -5.63 -35.95
CA SER A 292 -8.50 -4.56 -36.83
C SER A 292 -7.51 -4.24 -37.96
N VAL A 293 -6.22 -4.12 -37.64
CA VAL A 293 -5.15 -3.90 -38.62
C VAL A 293 -5.06 -5.09 -39.59
N ARG A 294 -5.16 -6.32 -39.08
CA ARG A 294 -5.14 -7.54 -39.91
C ARG A 294 -6.37 -7.66 -40.82
N ARG A 295 -7.55 -7.19 -40.37
CA ARG A 295 -8.76 -7.07 -41.21
C ARG A 295 -8.59 -6.02 -42.30
N SER A 296 -8.04 -4.85 -41.98
CA SER A 296 -7.79 -3.79 -42.95
C SER A 296 -6.78 -4.20 -44.02
N GLY A 297 -5.71 -4.90 -43.63
CA GLY A 297 -4.71 -5.44 -44.58
C GLY A 297 -5.30 -6.47 -45.54
N ARG A 298 -6.13 -7.41 -45.05
CA ARG A 298 -6.81 -8.39 -45.91
C ARG A 298 -7.79 -7.75 -46.90
N PHE A 299 -8.46 -6.67 -46.50
CA PHE A 299 -9.35 -5.93 -47.39
C PHE A 299 -8.58 -5.24 -48.51
N HIS A 300 -7.41 -4.66 -48.18
CA HIS A 300 -6.53 -4.06 -49.18
C HIS A 300 -5.95 -5.08 -50.15
N ASP A 301 -5.54 -6.25 -49.67
CA ASP A 301 -5.03 -7.34 -50.52
C ASP A 301 -6.12 -7.93 -51.44
N GLN A 302 -7.38 -7.99 -50.98
CA GLN A 302 -8.52 -8.40 -51.81
C GLN A 302 -8.83 -7.37 -52.91
N LEU A 303 -8.80 -6.07 -52.58
CA LEU A 303 -8.96 -5.02 -53.58
C LEU A 303 -7.84 -5.05 -54.62
N ASN A 304 -6.60 -5.28 -54.19
CA ASN A 304 -5.45 -5.34 -55.10
C ASN A 304 -5.48 -6.57 -56.00
N LYS A 305 -5.88 -7.74 -55.49
CA LYS A 305 -6.08 -8.95 -56.31
C LYS A 305 -7.20 -8.79 -57.34
N ASN A 306 -8.27 -8.08 -56.99
CA ASN A 306 -9.37 -7.82 -57.92
C ASN A 306 -8.99 -6.76 -58.98
N PHE A 307 -8.07 -5.85 -58.67
CA PHE A 307 -7.55 -4.87 -59.64
C PHE A 307 -6.53 -5.46 -60.63
N ILE A 308 -5.79 -6.50 -60.23
CA ILE A 308 -4.81 -7.20 -61.11
C ILE A 308 -5.50 -8.25 -62.02
N ALA A 309 -6.76 -8.58 -61.75
CA ALA A 309 -7.55 -9.53 -62.53
C ALA A 309 -8.41 -8.88 -63.65
N PHE A 310 -8.24 -7.56 -63.87
CA PHE A 310 -8.76 -6.80 -65.01
C PHE A 310 -7.59 -6.29 -65.87
#